data_AF-A0A2A2M533-F1
#
_entry.id   AF-A0A2A2M533-F1
#
_cell.length_a   1.000
_cell.length_b   1.000
_cell.length_c   1.000
_cell.angle_alpha   90.00
_cell.angle_beta   90.00
_cell.angle_gamma   90.00
#
_symmetry.space_group_name_H-M   'P 1'
#
loop_
_entity.id
_entity.type
_entity.pdbx_description
1 polymer ?
#
loop_
_entity_poly.entity_id
_entity_poly.type
_entity_poly.pdbx_seq_one_letter_code
_entity_poly.pdbx_strand_id
1 'polypeptide(L)'
;MRRVSDALTQLSKRVGFRIIPGLGERVIYRELFPTGLTMIDAKEFGAMGLGHVASRQELREMMAALQLPEPAQPSDSQPSESQAAEPTPDIAA
;
A
#
# COMPACT_ATOMS: atom_id res chain seq x y z
N MET A 1 -1.79 -26.92 16.20
CA MET A 1 -1.10 -26.12 15.15
C MET A 1 0.42 -25.95 15.35
N ARG A 2 1.06 -26.42 16.44
CA ARG A 2 2.49 -26.17 16.68
C ARG A 2 3.43 -26.83 15.65
N ARG A 3 3.14 -28.09 15.29
CA ARG A 3 3.95 -28.87 14.32
C ARG A 3 4.08 -28.23 12.94
N VAL A 4 3.01 -27.64 12.41
CA VAL A 4 3.02 -26.98 11.09
C VAL A 4 3.87 -25.70 11.16
N SER A 5 3.72 -24.91 12.21
CA SER A 5 4.53 -23.72 12.43
C SER A 5 6.02 -24.05 12.55
N ASP A 6 6.35 -25.10 13.32
CA ASP A 6 7.74 -25.55 13.50
C ASP A 6 8.35 -26.02 12.18
N ALA A 7 7.60 -26.78 11.37
CA ALA A 7 8.04 -27.23 10.06
C ALA A 7 8.27 -26.08 9.08
N LEU A 8 7.35 -25.10 9.03
CA LEU A 8 7.52 -23.89 8.21
C LEU A 8 8.74 -23.07 8.64
N THR A 9 9.00 -22.99 9.95
CA THR A 9 10.17 -22.29 10.51
C THR A 9 11.49 -22.99 10.16
N GLN A 10 11.50 -24.32 10.08
CA GLN A 10 12.67 -25.06 9.61
C GLN A 10 12.88 -24.89 8.10
N LEU A 11 11.79 -24.86 7.33
CA LEU A 11 11.83 -24.72 5.87
C LEU A 11 12.28 -23.32 5.45
N SER A 12 11.81 -22.27 6.14
CA SER A 12 12.16 -20.88 5.84
C SER A 12 13.67 -20.64 5.84
N LYS A 13 14.38 -21.25 6.79
CA LYS A 13 15.85 -21.20 6.91
C LYS A 13 16.59 -21.86 5.75
N ARG A 14 15.99 -22.86 5.11
CA ARG A 14 16.61 -23.64 4.02
C ARG A 14 16.31 -23.07 2.64
N VAL A 15 15.11 -22.53 2.45
CA VAL A 15 14.62 -22.06 1.14
C VAL A 15 14.77 -20.54 0.99
N GLY A 16 14.85 -19.79 2.09
CA GLY A 16 15.08 -18.34 2.04
C GLY A 16 13.79 -17.51 1.89
N PHE A 17 12.68 -17.95 2.46
CA PHE A 17 11.46 -17.14 2.56
C PHE A 17 11.22 -16.65 4.00
N ARG A 18 10.42 -15.59 4.14
CA ARG A 18 9.98 -15.06 5.45
C ARG A 18 8.54 -15.47 5.72
N ILE A 19 8.21 -15.72 6.98
CA ILE A 19 6.85 -16.01 7.44
C ILE A 19 6.29 -14.71 8.00
N ILE A 20 5.10 -14.31 7.55
CA ILE A 20 4.38 -13.12 8.01
C ILE A 20 2.95 -13.50 8.39
N PRO A 21 2.26 -12.73 9.25
CA PRO A 21 0.82 -12.91 9.49
C PRO A 21 0.06 -12.75 8.17
N GLY A 22 -0.89 -13.65 7.93
CA GLY A 22 -1.78 -13.60 6.78
C GLY A 22 -3.14 -12.99 7.13
N LEU A 23 -4.07 -13.08 6.18
CA LEU A 23 -5.47 -12.68 6.38
C LEU A 23 -6.30 -13.90 6.79
N GLY A 24 -7.18 -13.73 7.77
CA GLY A 24 -8.16 -14.75 8.11
C GLY A 24 -9.23 -14.90 7.01
N GLU A 25 -9.83 -16.09 6.89
CA GLU A 25 -10.99 -16.27 6.03
C GLU A 25 -12.19 -15.49 6.59
N ARG A 26 -12.78 -14.61 5.76
CA ARG A 26 -13.89 -13.75 6.17
C ARG A 26 -14.85 -13.52 5.00
N VAL A 27 -16.14 -13.43 5.32
CA VAL A 27 -17.22 -13.20 4.33
C VAL A 27 -17.07 -11.85 3.62
N ILE A 28 -16.53 -10.83 4.31
CA ILE A 28 -16.36 -9.48 3.75
C ILE A 28 -15.57 -9.46 2.44
N TYR A 29 -14.54 -10.31 2.30
CA TYR A 29 -13.77 -10.37 1.04
C TYR A 29 -14.61 -10.86 -0.14
N ARG A 30 -15.60 -11.72 0.12
CA ARG A 30 -16.54 -12.20 -0.93
C ARG A 30 -17.60 -11.16 -1.25
N GLU A 31 -18.03 -10.39 -0.26
CA GLU A 31 -19.01 -9.31 -0.45
C GLU A 31 -18.44 -8.13 -1.25
N LEU A 32 -17.14 -7.85 -1.12
CA LEU A 32 -16.47 -6.79 -1.87
C LEU A 32 -16.06 -7.17 -3.29
N PHE A 33 -15.98 -8.47 -3.57
CA PHE A 33 -15.53 -8.96 -4.86
C PHE A 33 -16.37 -8.46 -6.06
N PRO A 34 -17.72 -8.42 -6.01
CA PRO A 34 -18.54 -7.95 -7.13
C PRO A 34 -18.34 -6.48 -7.47
N THR A 35 -17.97 -5.64 -6.50
CA THR A 35 -17.75 -4.20 -6.70
C THR A 35 -16.27 -3.88 -6.96
N GLY A 36 -15.37 -4.84 -6.82
CA GLY A 36 -13.94 -4.64 -6.97
C GLY A 36 -13.31 -3.82 -5.84
N LEU A 37 -13.97 -3.71 -4.68
CA LEU A 37 -13.48 -2.94 -3.54
C LEU A 37 -12.52 -3.76 -2.67
N THR A 38 -11.67 -3.05 -1.94
CA THR A 38 -10.74 -3.64 -0.97
C THR A 38 -10.93 -3.06 0.42
N MET A 39 -10.40 -3.71 1.45
CA MET A 39 -10.45 -3.22 2.84
C MET A 39 -9.76 -1.85 3.06
N ILE A 40 -9.00 -1.36 2.07
CA ILE A 40 -8.33 -0.06 2.10
C ILE A 40 -9.29 1.07 1.70
N ASP A 41 -10.34 0.76 0.93
CA ASP A 41 -11.25 1.72 0.32
C ASP A 41 -12.33 2.21 1.29
N ALA A 42 -11.99 2.37 2.59
CA ALA A 42 -12.91 2.58 3.71
C ALA A 42 -13.94 3.69 3.51
N LYS A 43 -13.67 4.66 2.62
CA LYS A 43 -14.56 5.78 2.28
C LYS A 43 -15.70 5.40 1.34
N GLU A 44 -15.55 4.32 0.59
CA GLU A 44 -16.58 3.81 -0.33
C GLU A 44 -17.51 2.79 0.35
N PHE A 45 -17.18 2.41 1.59
CA PHE A 45 -18.06 1.60 2.41
C PHE A 45 -19.11 2.47 3.08
N GLY A 46 -20.32 1.92 3.21
CA GLY A 46 -21.33 2.41 4.14
C GLY A 46 -20.94 2.08 5.59
N ALA A 47 -21.79 1.32 6.28
CA ALA A 47 -21.56 0.98 7.68
C ALA A 47 -20.41 -0.04 7.87
N MET A 48 -19.51 0.23 8.82
CA MET A 48 -18.40 -0.66 9.16
C MET A 48 -18.76 -1.53 10.38
N GLY A 49 -18.89 -2.84 10.19
CA GLY A 49 -19.15 -3.80 11.28
C GLY A 49 -17.87 -4.27 11.99
N LEU A 50 -18.01 -4.97 13.13
CA LEU A 50 -16.87 -5.51 13.90
C LEU A 50 -15.94 -6.41 13.06
N GLY A 51 -16.50 -7.21 12.15
CA GLY A 51 -15.72 -8.06 11.24
C GLY A 51 -14.81 -7.27 10.29
N HIS A 52 -15.21 -6.05 9.90
CA HIS A 52 -14.41 -5.17 9.03
C HIS A 52 -13.20 -4.62 9.80
N VAL A 53 -13.40 -4.27 11.08
CA VAL A 53 -12.34 -3.75 11.95
C VAL A 53 -11.23 -4.78 12.12
N ALA A 54 -11.60 -6.04 12.41
CA ALA A 54 -10.63 -7.13 12.55
C ALA A 54 -9.87 -7.40 11.23
N SER A 55 -10.58 -7.44 10.10
CA SER A 55 -9.97 -7.62 8.77
C SER A 55 -8.94 -6.53 8.45
N ARG A 56 -9.27 -5.28 8.78
CA ARG A 56 -8.39 -4.13 8.57
C ARG A 56 -7.19 -4.15 9.52
N GLN A 57 -7.33 -4.76 10.70
CA GLN A 57 -6.21 -4.96 11.61
C GLN A 57 -5.23 -6.01 11.08
N GLU A 58 -5.73 -7.18 10.64
CA GLU A 58 -4.91 -8.22 10.00
C GLU A 58 -4.17 -7.68 8.77
N LEU A 59 -4.86 -6.88 7.94
CA LEU A 59 -4.24 -6.23 6.78
C LEU A 59 -3.09 -5.29 7.20
N ARG A 60 -3.28 -4.50 8.26
CA ARG A 60 -2.23 -3.60 8.76
C ARG A 60 -1.01 -4.37 9.28
N GLU A 61 -1.24 -5.47 9.99
CA GLU A 61 -0.16 -6.33 10.49
C GLU A 61 0.62 -7.00 9.35
N MET A 62 -0.10 -7.51 8.33
CA MET A 62 0.52 -8.08 7.13
C MET A 62 1.36 -7.03 6.38
N MET A 63 0.80 -5.84 6.13
CA MET A 63 1.51 -4.75 5.43
C MET A 63 2.77 -4.32 6.19
N ALA A 64 2.70 -4.21 7.52
CA ALA A 64 3.87 -3.89 8.34
C ALA A 64 4.96 -4.99 8.26
N ALA A 65 4.57 -6.26 8.21
CA ALA A 65 5.50 -7.38 8.13
C ALA A 65 6.21 -7.50 6.78
N LEU A 66 5.64 -6.93 5.70
CA LEU A 66 6.28 -6.93 4.38
C LEU A 66 7.59 -6.13 4.38
N GLN A 67 7.71 -5.09 5.22
CA GLN A 67 8.88 -4.21 5.29
C GLN A 67 9.22 -3.62 3.91
N LEU A 68 8.20 -3.09 3.24
CA LEU A 68 8.36 -2.48 1.92
C LEU A 68 9.24 -1.23 2.02
N PRO A 69 10.12 -0.97 1.03
CA PRO A 69 10.86 0.27 0.96
C PRO A 69 9.90 1.45 0.82
N GLU A 70 10.29 2.62 1.32
CA GLU A 70 9.51 3.83 1.07
C GLU A 70 9.39 4.05 -0.44
N PRO A 71 8.18 4.36 -0.93
CA PRO A 71 8.02 4.72 -2.32
C PRO A 71 8.94 5.91 -2.61
N ALA A 72 9.72 5.82 -3.68
CA ALA A 72 10.53 6.94 -4.13
C ALA A 72 9.60 8.13 -4.31
N GLN A 73 9.72 9.13 -3.43
CA GLN A 73 8.96 10.36 -3.57
C GLN A 73 9.29 10.91 -4.95
N PRO A 74 8.30 11.19 -5.81
CA PRO A 74 8.57 11.95 -7.01
C PRO A 74 9.19 13.25 -6.53
N SER A 75 10.49 13.41 -6.77
CA SER A 75 11.20 14.64 -6.49
C SER A 75 10.42 15.74 -7.18
N ASP A 76 9.88 16.68 -6.41
CA ASP A 76 9.25 17.88 -6.91
C ASP A 76 10.24 18.56 -7.85
N SER A 77 10.12 18.29 -9.15
CA SER A 77 10.80 19.02 -10.19
C SER A 77 10.15 20.40 -10.22
N GLN A 78 10.62 21.29 -9.35
CA GLN A 78 10.38 22.71 -9.48
C GLN A 78 10.80 23.12 -10.89
N PRO A 79 9.92 23.70 -11.72
CA PRO A 79 10.38 24.48 -12.85
C PRO A 79 11.08 25.69 -12.25
N SER A 80 12.42 25.70 -12.30
CA SER A 80 13.14 26.96 -12.23
C SER A 80 12.66 27.80 -13.41
N GLU A 81 11.87 28.84 -13.14
CA GLU A 81 11.60 29.92 -14.09
C GLU A 81 12.94 30.61 -14.41
N SER A 82 13.63 30.03 -15.40
CA SER A 82 14.77 30.63 -16.06
C SER A 82 14.25 31.75 -16.95
N GLN A 83 14.43 32.98 -16.47
CA GLN A 83 14.69 34.20 -17.24
C GLN A 83 14.44 34.10 -18.75
N ALA A 84 13.27 34.56 -19.19
CA ALA A 84 13.09 35.06 -20.54
C ALA A 84 13.30 36.57 -20.51
N ALA A 85 14.50 37.00 -20.88
CA ALA A 85 14.75 38.38 -21.26
C ALA A 85 13.96 38.68 -22.54
N GLU A 86 13.00 39.61 -22.46
CA GLU A 86 12.42 40.23 -23.66
C GLU A 86 13.43 41.24 -24.22
N PRO A 87 13.79 41.18 -25.51
CA PRO A 87 14.43 42.31 -26.17
C PRO A 87 13.32 43.27 -26.63
N THR A 88 13.18 44.42 -25.96
CA THR A 88 12.35 45.49 -26.53
C THR A 88 13.05 46.03 -27.79
N PRO A 89 12.36 46.06 -28.95
CA PRO A 89 12.98 46.50 -30.19
C PRO A 89 13.18 48.01 -30.20
N ASP A 90 14.29 48.40 -30.82
CA ASP A 90 14.62 49.74 -31.25
C ASP A 90 13.53 50.29 -32.18
N ILE A 91 12.87 51.38 -31.78
CA ILE A 91 12.07 52.20 -32.69
C ILE A 91 12.43 53.66 -32.44
N ALA A 92 13.15 54.21 -33.42
CA ALA A 92 13.48 55.60 -33.57
C ALA A 92 12.25 56.53 -33.55
N ALA A 93 12.34 57.61 -32.76
CA ALA A 93 11.78 58.95 -33.04
C ALA A 93 12.35 59.96 -32.02
#